data_AF-A0A9P6KAU2-F1
#
_entry.id   AF-A0A9P6KAU2-F1
#
_cell.length_a   1.000
_cell.length_b   1.000
_cell.length_c   1.000
_cell.angle_alpha   90.00
_cell.angle_beta   90.00
_cell.angle_gamma   90.00
#
_symmetry.space_group_name_H-M   'P 1'
#
loop_
_entity.id
_entity.type
_entity.pdbx_description
1 polymer ?
#
loop_
_entity_poly.entity_id
_entity_poly.type
_entity_poly.pdbx_seq_one_letter_code
_entity_poly.pdbx_strand_id
1 'polypeptide(L)'
;AIGGANPLWNDCMTKHAQQPYHVMIGGGDQVYCDSLLDEREMKEWLSLSIPNREKSHCKPEWTQAIERYYFNRYSTWFSQGTYGQALAAIPTVNMWDDHDTIDGFGSYPESTMNSSVMSTIGAISRRFYLLFQHHSTVSLAPHHGFFSSGTGQNILTSLGPSTSLLVLDARSERTKNVVCSEQTYDVAFAKMYQEIPQGTRHLLVQLGVPIAYPRLVFAENLMGSVGSVLGGLASAKNVVNKLNGEPELLDDLNDHWTAKAHKAERNRLIVRLQNFANDRKIRVTFISGDVHCAGIGRFTAKISPAEKDPQLMYQIISSAIVNEPPPDGVIRLLHFQDKVHNLDGRVPTFEDMYPTFTTDVDGSPLVNDKLLARRNYSHGFYNANTGSLEVTIFAENIRGGPEHTPGGDRGTKGYTIQIVQALRGSFNAGITKSLDYRRQQLRNLYNLLTENDAAIREAVFQDLHKPPAELMVGESGMVKQECIDAIKNLDKWAANRSVKTGIVNKFDNCHIRKDPLGM
;
A
#
# COMPACT_ATOMS: atom_id res chain seq x y z
N ALA A 1 18.01 6.80 -13.57
CA ALA A 1 17.95 6.99 -12.11
C ALA A 1 19.15 7.81 -11.64
N ILE A 2 18.92 9.05 -11.24
CA ILE A 2 19.93 9.87 -10.57
C ILE A 2 20.46 9.10 -9.33
N GLY A 3 21.78 8.91 -9.26
CA GLY A 3 22.45 8.34 -8.10
C GLY A 3 22.51 6.82 -8.00
N GLY A 4 22.11 6.10 -9.06
CA GLY A 4 22.17 4.63 -9.15
C GLY A 4 20.98 3.91 -8.50
N ALA A 5 20.84 2.62 -8.80
CA ALA A 5 19.76 1.77 -8.28
C ALA A 5 20.06 1.23 -6.86
N ASN A 6 21.33 1.08 -6.51
CA ASN A 6 21.76 0.43 -5.27
C ASN A 6 21.41 1.12 -3.94
N PRO A 7 21.36 2.46 -3.80
CA PRO A 7 21.32 3.11 -2.48
C PRO A 7 20.17 2.65 -1.57
N LEU A 8 18.94 2.61 -2.05
CA LEU A 8 17.79 2.16 -1.25
C LEU A 8 17.74 0.64 -1.11
N TRP A 9 18.26 -0.11 -2.08
CA TRP A 9 18.43 -1.56 -1.94
C TRP A 9 19.47 -1.91 -0.86
N ASN A 10 20.56 -1.14 -0.74
CA ASN A 10 21.54 -1.27 0.35
C ASN A 10 20.90 -1.03 1.71
N ASP A 11 20.09 0.03 1.82
CA ASP A 11 19.35 0.35 3.03
C ASP A 11 18.33 -0.76 3.38
N CYS A 12 17.62 -1.29 2.39
CA CYS A 12 16.70 -2.42 2.55
C CYS A 12 17.42 -3.67 3.06
N MET A 13 18.56 -4.02 2.44
CA MET A 13 19.37 -5.19 2.84
C MET A 13 20.02 -5.02 4.22
N THR A 14 20.41 -3.79 4.58
CA THR A 14 20.91 -3.48 5.93
C THR A 14 19.83 -3.73 6.99
N LYS A 15 18.59 -3.30 6.71
CA LYS A 15 17.45 -3.57 7.61
C LYS A 15 17.07 -5.04 7.62
N HIS A 16 17.13 -5.74 6.48
CA HIS A 16 16.93 -7.18 6.42
C HIS A 16 17.94 -7.94 7.30
N ALA A 17 19.21 -7.51 7.33
CA ALA A 17 20.22 -8.10 8.19
C ALA A 17 19.96 -7.86 9.69
N GLN A 18 19.30 -6.75 10.06
CA GLN A 18 18.92 -6.43 11.44
C GLN A 18 17.64 -7.15 11.88
N GLN A 19 16.64 -7.18 11.00
CA GLN A 19 15.35 -7.83 11.21
C GLN A 19 14.93 -8.52 9.90
N PRO A 20 15.19 -9.83 9.78
CA PRO A 20 14.93 -10.58 8.55
C PRO A 20 13.50 -10.45 8.06
N TYR A 21 13.38 -10.13 6.78
CA TYR A 21 12.11 -10.12 6.04
C TYR A 21 11.79 -11.53 5.56
N HIS A 22 10.57 -11.98 5.84
CA HIS A 22 10.07 -13.29 5.40
C HIS A 22 9.71 -13.31 3.91
N VAL A 23 9.30 -12.15 3.39
CA VAL A 23 8.83 -11.99 2.01
C VAL A 23 9.04 -10.54 1.57
N MET A 24 9.38 -10.36 0.31
CA MET A 24 9.37 -9.09 -0.40
C MET A 24 8.24 -9.09 -1.42
N ILE A 25 7.50 -7.98 -1.50
CA ILE A 25 6.34 -7.84 -2.40
C ILE A 25 6.68 -6.82 -3.49
N GLY A 26 6.73 -7.27 -4.75
CA GLY A 26 6.98 -6.41 -5.91
C GLY A 26 5.69 -5.88 -6.51
N GLY A 27 5.46 -4.57 -6.44
CA GLY A 27 4.22 -3.90 -6.83
C GLY A 27 3.94 -3.73 -8.33
N GLY A 28 4.67 -4.42 -9.22
CA GLY A 28 4.75 -4.02 -10.64
C GLY A 28 5.96 -3.14 -10.91
N ASP A 29 6.38 -3.02 -12.17
CA ASP A 29 7.53 -2.21 -12.58
C ASP A 29 8.86 -2.66 -11.96
N GLN A 30 9.01 -3.96 -11.69
CA GLN A 30 10.29 -4.52 -11.27
C GLN A 30 11.36 -4.32 -12.35
N VAL A 31 10.95 -4.20 -13.61
CA VAL A 31 11.79 -3.95 -14.78
C VAL A 31 11.05 -3.08 -15.78
N TYR A 32 11.78 -2.20 -16.46
CA TYR A 32 11.24 -1.34 -17.52
C TYR A 32 11.65 -1.89 -18.89
N CYS A 33 10.67 -2.33 -19.67
CA CYS A 33 10.86 -3.01 -20.95
C CYS A 33 10.52 -2.12 -22.17
N ASP A 34 10.20 -0.84 -21.99
CA ASP A 34 9.77 0.11 -23.04
C ASP A 34 10.75 0.25 -24.20
N SER A 35 12.06 0.14 -23.92
CA SER A 35 13.10 0.20 -24.95
C SER A 35 13.07 -0.98 -25.93
N LEU A 36 12.17 -1.96 -25.75
CA LEU A 36 11.85 -2.94 -26.78
C LEU A 36 11.50 -2.25 -28.11
N LEU A 37 10.77 -1.14 -28.04
CA LEU A 37 10.37 -0.34 -29.21
C LEU A 37 11.57 0.36 -29.88
N ASP A 38 12.76 0.29 -29.27
CA ASP A 38 14.01 0.80 -29.84
C ASP A 38 14.88 -0.27 -30.51
N GLU A 39 14.53 -1.55 -30.38
CA GLU A 39 15.16 -2.63 -31.14
C GLU A 39 15.03 -2.38 -32.66
N ARG A 40 16.12 -2.64 -33.39
CA ARG A 40 16.22 -2.35 -34.83
C ARG A 40 15.10 -3.03 -35.62
N GLU A 41 14.80 -4.28 -35.28
CA GLU A 41 13.77 -5.09 -35.93
C GLU A 41 12.36 -4.51 -35.74
N MET A 42 12.11 -3.86 -34.60
CA MET A 42 10.80 -3.26 -34.29
C MET A 42 10.56 -1.96 -35.08
N LYS A 43 11.62 -1.30 -35.57
CA LYS A 43 11.51 -0.05 -36.35
C LYS A 43 10.74 -0.21 -37.64
N GLU A 44 10.79 -1.39 -38.28
CA GLU A 44 9.99 -1.67 -39.47
C GLU A 44 8.49 -1.57 -39.16
N TRP A 45 8.03 -2.30 -38.15
CA TRP A 45 6.63 -2.26 -37.71
C TRP A 45 6.20 -0.85 -37.28
N LEU A 46 7.03 -0.17 -36.49
CA LEU A 46 6.76 1.19 -36.02
C LEU A 46 6.79 2.24 -37.16
N SER A 47 7.37 1.94 -38.32
CA SER A 47 7.31 2.86 -39.47
C SER A 47 5.95 2.86 -40.18
N LEU A 48 5.11 1.84 -39.94
CA LEU A 48 3.79 1.72 -40.53
C LEU A 48 2.79 2.70 -39.89
N SER A 49 1.75 3.06 -40.65
CA SER A 49 0.59 3.77 -40.10
C SER A 49 -0.13 2.90 -39.06
N ILE A 50 -0.82 3.50 -38.09
CA ILE A 50 -1.55 2.77 -37.03
C ILE A 50 -2.45 1.65 -37.61
N PRO A 51 -3.31 1.89 -38.62
CA PRO A 51 -4.14 0.81 -39.17
C PRO A 51 -3.35 -0.34 -39.80
N ASN A 52 -2.15 -0.06 -40.33
CA ASN A 52 -1.28 -1.07 -40.90
C ASN A 52 -0.49 -1.82 -39.81
N ARG A 53 -0.13 -1.16 -38.70
CA ARG A 53 0.44 -1.82 -37.51
C ARG A 53 -0.53 -2.83 -36.95
N GLU A 54 -1.80 -2.45 -36.80
CA GLU A 54 -2.86 -3.29 -36.23
C GLU A 54 -3.15 -4.52 -37.09
N LYS A 55 -3.06 -4.38 -38.42
CA LYS A 55 -3.26 -5.48 -39.39
C LYS A 55 -2.01 -6.33 -39.61
N SER A 56 -0.85 -5.92 -39.09
CA SER A 56 0.40 -6.66 -39.31
C SER A 56 0.39 -7.98 -38.53
N HIS A 57 0.82 -9.05 -39.19
CA HIS A 57 1.18 -10.29 -38.51
C HIS A 57 2.58 -10.17 -37.90
N CYS A 58 2.78 -10.70 -36.70
CA CYS A 58 4.10 -10.72 -36.08
C CYS A 58 5.02 -11.64 -36.87
N LYS A 59 6.06 -11.06 -37.49
CA LYS A 59 7.02 -11.82 -38.29
C LYS A 59 7.97 -12.62 -37.39
N PRO A 60 8.51 -13.76 -37.85
CA PRO A 60 9.47 -14.55 -37.06
C PRO A 60 10.67 -13.75 -36.55
N GLU A 61 11.19 -12.82 -37.35
CA GLU A 61 12.30 -11.93 -36.96
C GLU A 61 11.93 -10.98 -35.82
N TRP A 62 10.68 -10.47 -35.79
CA TRP A 62 10.19 -9.63 -34.70
C TRP A 62 9.99 -10.47 -33.44
N THR A 63 9.41 -11.67 -33.56
CA THR A 63 9.28 -12.60 -32.44
C THR A 63 10.64 -12.91 -31.81
N GLN A 64 11.65 -13.25 -32.63
CA GLN A 64 13.01 -13.52 -32.13
C GLN A 64 13.65 -12.29 -31.48
N ALA A 65 13.45 -11.09 -32.04
CA ALA A 65 13.94 -9.85 -31.45
C ALA A 65 13.30 -9.58 -30.08
N ILE A 66 11.98 -9.77 -29.96
CA ILE A 66 11.24 -9.63 -28.70
C ILE A 66 11.78 -10.64 -27.67
N GLU A 67 11.89 -11.93 -28.02
CA GLU A 67 12.41 -12.96 -27.11
C GLU A 67 13.84 -12.67 -26.64
N ARG A 68 14.73 -12.29 -27.57
CA ARG A 68 16.12 -11.92 -27.29
C ARG A 68 16.18 -10.71 -26.35
N TYR A 69 15.36 -9.69 -26.62
CA TYR A 69 15.30 -8.49 -25.81
C TYR A 69 14.91 -8.82 -24.36
N TYR A 70 13.79 -9.53 -24.16
CA TYR A 70 13.33 -9.88 -22.83
C TYR A 70 14.33 -10.77 -22.07
N PHE A 71 14.90 -11.77 -22.74
CA PHE A 71 15.92 -12.62 -22.14
C PHE A 71 17.11 -11.80 -21.63
N ASN A 72 17.67 -10.92 -22.48
CA ASN A 72 18.81 -10.08 -22.10
C ASN A 72 18.44 -9.08 -21.01
N ARG A 73 17.27 -8.44 -21.12
CA ARG A 73 16.81 -7.42 -20.17
C ARG A 73 16.64 -7.98 -18.77
N TYR A 74 15.91 -9.09 -18.65
CA TYR A 74 15.69 -9.76 -17.38
C TYR A 74 16.99 -10.35 -16.81
N SER A 75 17.77 -11.07 -17.62
CA SER A 75 19.04 -11.67 -17.17
C SER A 75 20.02 -10.62 -16.66
N THR A 76 20.08 -9.46 -17.32
CA THR A 76 20.95 -8.35 -16.94
C THR A 76 20.44 -7.67 -15.66
N TRP A 77 19.17 -7.28 -15.62
CA TRP A 77 18.64 -6.48 -14.51
C TRP A 77 18.53 -7.28 -13.20
N PHE A 78 18.05 -8.52 -13.26
CA PHE A 78 17.83 -9.36 -12.07
C PHE A 78 19.12 -9.94 -11.49
N SER A 79 20.26 -9.82 -12.19
CA SER A 79 21.56 -10.27 -11.69
C SER A 79 22.45 -9.15 -11.15
N GLN A 80 22.00 -7.90 -11.23
CA GLN A 80 22.83 -6.74 -10.93
C GLN A 80 22.64 -6.17 -9.52
N GLY A 81 23.76 -5.69 -8.98
CA GLY A 81 23.81 -4.86 -7.79
C GLY A 81 23.14 -5.49 -6.58
N THR A 82 22.63 -4.63 -5.70
CA THR A 82 22.01 -5.07 -4.45
C THR A 82 20.60 -5.61 -4.66
N TYR A 83 19.95 -5.28 -5.78
CA TYR A 83 18.67 -5.87 -6.13
C TYR A 83 18.78 -7.38 -6.37
N GLY A 84 19.75 -7.83 -7.17
CA GLY A 84 20.01 -9.25 -7.39
C GLY A 84 20.36 -9.99 -6.09
N GLN A 85 21.08 -9.33 -5.17
CA GLN A 85 21.37 -9.88 -3.83
C GLN A 85 20.10 -10.02 -2.98
N ALA A 86 19.19 -9.03 -3.02
CA ALA A 86 17.92 -9.10 -2.32
C ALA A 86 17.05 -10.24 -2.84
N LEU A 87 16.97 -10.43 -4.15
CA LEU A 87 16.25 -11.55 -4.78
C LEU A 87 16.84 -12.91 -4.38
N ALA A 88 18.16 -13.00 -4.19
CA ALA A 88 18.82 -14.23 -3.75
C ALA A 88 18.61 -14.53 -2.24
N ALA A 89 18.27 -13.51 -1.44
CA ALA A 89 18.19 -13.62 0.02
C ALA A 89 16.75 -13.62 0.57
N ILE A 90 15.80 -13.01 -0.15
CA ILE A 90 14.44 -12.76 0.33
C ILE A 90 13.43 -13.36 -0.64
N PRO A 91 12.56 -14.29 -0.21
CA PRO A 91 11.48 -14.81 -1.05
C PRO A 91 10.58 -13.68 -1.59
N THR A 92 10.12 -13.78 -2.84
CA THR A 92 9.33 -12.74 -3.49
C THR A 92 7.93 -13.19 -3.90
N VAL A 93 6.95 -12.28 -3.79
CA VAL A 93 5.69 -12.36 -4.51
C VAL A 93 5.54 -11.06 -5.29
N ASN A 94 5.71 -11.12 -6.61
CA ASN A 94 5.60 -9.94 -7.46
C ASN A 94 4.28 -9.95 -8.23
N MET A 95 3.83 -8.78 -8.62
CA MET A 95 2.89 -8.60 -9.72
C MET A 95 3.60 -7.92 -10.88
N TRP A 96 3.14 -8.12 -12.10
CA TRP A 96 3.57 -7.29 -13.22
C TRP A 96 2.73 -6.01 -13.34
N ASP A 97 3.29 -4.99 -13.96
CA ASP A 97 2.57 -3.82 -14.49
C ASP A 97 2.81 -3.66 -16.00
N ASP A 98 2.44 -2.53 -16.57
CA ASP A 98 2.68 -2.22 -17.99
C ASP A 98 4.16 -2.22 -18.35
N HIS A 99 5.06 -1.62 -17.57
CA HIS A 99 6.48 -1.56 -17.92
C HIS A 99 7.21 -2.91 -17.87
N ASP A 100 6.65 -3.93 -17.21
CA ASP A 100 7.10 -5.32 -17.36
C ASP A 100 6.90 -5.82 -18.81
N THR A 101 6.01 -5.16 -19.55
CA THR A 101 5.75 -5.33 -20.97
C THR A 101 6.25 -4.10 -21.77
N ILE A 102 5.39 -3.12 -21.97
CA ILE A 102 5.68 -1.80 -22.53
C ILE A 102 4.70 -0.81 -21.90
N ASP A 103 5.14 0.41 -21.69
CA ASP A 103 4.32 1.54 -21.21
C ASP A 103 2.88 1.53 -21.77
N GLY A 104 1.88 1.67 -20.91
CA GLY A 104 0.46 1.69 -21.26
C GLY A 104 -0.12 0.35 -21.76
N PHE A 105 0.59 -0.77 -21.66
CA PHE A 105 0.05 -2.08 -22.06
C PHE A 105 -1.28 -2.37 -21.35
N GLY A 106 -2.30 -2.75 -22.12
CA GLY A 106 -3.69 -2.92 -21.65
C GLY A 106 -4.58 -1.68 -21.83
N SER A 107 -4.02 -0.50 -22.05
CA SER A 107 -4.77 0.77 -22.16
C SER A 107 -4.92 1.29 -23.59
N TYR A 108 -4.26 0.65 -24.56
CA TYR A 108 -4.41 0.96 -25.99
C TYR A 108 -5.79 0.58 -26.54
N PRO A 109 -6.19 1.13 -27.72
CA PRO A 109 -7.38 0.67 -28.42
C PRO A 109 -7.40 -0.85 -28.63
N GLU A 110 -8.59 -1.44 -28.59
CA GLU A 110 -8.77 -2.89 -28.71
C GLU A 110 -8.17 -3.44 -30.01
N SER A 111 -8.25 -2.71 -31.12
CA SER A 111 -7.62 -3.06 -32.40
C SER A 111 -6.09 -3.17 -32.31
N THR A 112 -5.47 -2.32 -31.49
CA THR A 112 -4.03 -2.36 -31.22
C THR A 112 -3.68 -3.51 -30.28
N MET A 113 -4.41 -3.67 -29.18
CA MET A 113 -4.18 -4.76 -28.20
C MET A 113 -4.35 -6.15 -28.82
N ASN A 114 -5.36 -6.32 -29.67
CA ASN A 114 -5.65 -7.57 -30.36
C ASN A 114 -4.79 -7.80 -31.62
N SER A 115 -3.91 -6.86 -31.98
CA SER A 115 -3.00 -7.05 -33.10
C SER A 115 -2.03 -8.19 -32.82
N SER A 116 -1.62 -8.91 -33.88
CA SER A 116 -0.71 -10.06 -33.76
C SER A 116 0.62 -9.69 -33.10
N VAL A 117 1.16 -8.50 -33.37
CA VAL A 117 2.41 -8.02 -32.75
C VAL A 117 2.21 -7.75 -31.26
N MET A 118 1.16 -7.03 -30.87
CA MET A 118 0.92 -6.68 -29.46
C MET A 118 0.62 -7.91 -28.61
N SER A 119 -0.19 -8.83 -29.14
CA SER A 119 -0.47 -10.11 -28.48
C SER A 119 0.80 -10.95 -28.31
N THR A 120 1.73 -10.91 -29.28
CA THR A 120 3.02 -11.61 -29.18
C THR A 120 3.91 -10.97 -28.11
N ILE A 121 3.96 -9.64 -28.03
CA ILE A 121 4.68 -8.90 -26.99
C ILE A 121 4.15 -9.29 -25.60
N GLY A 122 2.83 -9.24 -25.38
CA GLY A 122 2.22 -9.60 -24.11
C GLY A 122 2.41 -11.07 -23.71
N ALA A 123 2.35 -12.00 -24.68
CA ALA A 123 2.59 -13.42 -24.41
C ALA A 123 4.05 -13.69 -24.01
N ILE A 124 5.01 -13.04 -24.67
CA ILE A 124 6.44 -13.20 -24.35
C ILE A 124 6.76 -12.51 -23.04
N SER A 125 6.29 -11.28 -22.80
CA SER A 125 6.54 -10.56 -21.54
C SER A 125 6.02 -11.35 -20.34
N ARG A 126 4.79 -11.87 -20.42
CA ARG A 126 4.21 -12.74 -19.39
C ARG A 126 5.04 -14.00 -19.15
N ARG A 127 5.59 -14.61 -20.20
CA ARG A 127 6.46 -15.79 -20.07
C ARG A 127 7.72 -15.46 -19.27
N PHE A 128 8.34 -14.30 -19.52
CA PHE A 128 9.53 -13.87 -18.79
C PHE A 128 9.23 -13.38 -17.37
N TYR A 129 8.09 -12.72 -17.15
CA TYR A 129 7.58 -12.41 -15.84
C TYR A 129 7.44 -13.67 -14.97
N LEU A 130 6.73 -14.70 -15.47
CA LEU A 130 6.58 -15.96 -14.74
C LEU A 130 7.92 -16.64 -14.48
N LEU A 131 8.83 -16.63 -15.46
CA LEU A 131 10.13 -17.29 -15.36
C LEU A 131 11.04 -16.62 -14.33
N PHE A 132 11.21 -15.29 -14.39
CA PHE A 132 12.19 -14.58 -13.58
C PHE A 132 11.65 -14.08 -12.24
N GLN A 133 10.37 -13.75 -12.17
CA GLN A 133 9.79 -13.16 -10.95
C GLN A 133 9.10 -14.20 -10.06
N HIS A 134 8.73 -15.35 -10.62
CA HIS A 134 8.01 -16.42 -9.91
C HIS A 134 8.64 -17.80 -10.05
N HIS A 135 9.73 -17.94 -10.81
CA HIS A 135 10.37 -19.22 -11.11
C HIS A 135 9.36 -20.29 -11.60
N SER A 136 8.44 -19.85 -12.45
CA SER A 136 7.26 -20.61 -12.87
C SER A 136 7.10 -20.58 -14.39
N THR A 137 6.14 -21.36 -14.88
CA THR A 137 5.69 -21.36 -16.26
C THR A 137 4.17 -21.26 -16.31
N VAL A 138 3.59 -21.03 -17.48
CA VAL A 138 2.12 -20.99 -17.63
C VAL A 138 1.46 -22.27 -17.12
N SER A 139 2.08 -23.44 -17.36
CA SER A 139 1.54 -24.73 -16.90
C SER A 139 1.74 -24.97 -15.40
N LEU A 140 2.80 -24.42 -14.79
CA LEU A 140 3.09 -24.60 -13.36
C LEU A 140 2.42 -23.55 -12.47
N ALA A 141 2.05 -22.38 -13.02
CA ALA A 141 1.48 -21.28 -12.25
C ALA A 141 0.29 -21.71 -11.35
N PRO A 142 -0.69 -22.52 -11.80
CA PRO A 142 -1.79 -22.97 -10.94
C PRO A 142 -1.35 -23.77 -9.71
N HIS A 143 -0.18 -24.42 -9.77
CA HIS A 143 0.42 -25.15 -8.65
C HIS A 143 1.26 -24.25 -7.72
N HIS A 144 1.57 -23.02 -8.15
CA HIS A 144 2.38 -22.05 -7.42
C HIS A 144 1.54 -20.90 -6.84
N GLY A 145 0.25 -21.12 -6.58
CA GLY A 145 -0.65 -20.15 -5.93
C GLY A 145 -1.36 -19.19 -6.89
N PHE A 146 -1.15 -19.34 -8.21
CA PHE A 146 -1.94 -18.59 -9.19
C PHE A 146 -3.32 -19.19 -9.38
N PHE A 147 -4.28 -18.33 -9.71
CA PHE A 147 -5.56 -18.74 -10.25
C PHE A 147 -5.90 -17.88 -11.47
N SER A 148 -6.56 -18.51 -12.43
CA SER A 148 -6.90 -17.89 -13.69
C SER A 148 -8.38 -17.56 -13.76
N SER A 149 -8.70 -16.43 -14.37
CA SER A 149 -10.02 -16.08 -14.87
C SER A 149 -9.81 -15.30 -16.16
N GLY A 150 -10.47 -15.71 -17.24
CA GLY A 150 -10.19 -15.17 -18.57
C GLY A 150 -8.69 -15.28 -18.92
N THR A 151 -8.09 -14.15 -19.31
CA THR A 151 -6.65 -14.03 -19.58
C THR A 151 -5.83 -13.73 -18.33
N GLY A 152 -6.47 -13.28 -17.24
CA GLY A 152 -5.83 -12.82 -16.00
C GLY A 152 -5.15 -13.92 -15.18
N GLN A 153 -4.04 -13.58 -14.55
CA GLN A 153 -3.26 -14.43 -13.63
C GLN A 153 -3.14 -13.79 -12.26
N ASN A 154 -4.09 -14.12 -11.40
CA ASN A 154 -4.18 -13.57 -10.05
C ASN A 154 -3.47 -14.50 -9.06
N ILE A 155 -3.08 -13.98 -7.90
CA ILE A 155 -2.42 -14.77 -6.85
C ILE A 155 -3.25 -14.68 -5.57
N LEU A 156 -3.46 -15.80 -4.90
CA LEU A 156 -3.96 -15.83 -3.53
C LEU A 156 -3.02 -16.69 -2.70
N THR A 157 -2.37 -16.10 -1.70
CA THR A 157 -1.41 -16.81 -0.86
C THR A 157 -1.43 -16.31 0.59
N SER A 158 -0.85 -17.08 1.52
CA SER A 158 -0.67 -16.69 2.91
C SER A 158 0.76 -16.23 3.16
N LEU A 159 0.94 -15.10 3.82
CA LEU A 159 2.24 -14.54 4.21
C LEU A 159 2.57 -14.84 5.68
N GLY A 160 2.09 -15.99 6.16
CA GLY A 160 2.12 -16.39 7.56
C GLY A 160 0.73 -16.73 8.10
N PRO A 161 0.60 -16.96 9.43
CA PRO A 161 -0.63 -17.47 10.03
C PRO A 161 -1.77 -16.43 10.11
N SER A 162 -1.44 -15.14 10.09
CA SER A 162 -2.40 -14.04 10.33
C SER A 162 -2.58 -13.09 9.16
N THR A 163 -1.80 -13.25 8.07
CA THR A 163 -1.82 -12.35 6.91
C THR A 163 -1.98 -13.14 5.62
N SER A 164 -2.97 -12.77 4.81
CA SER A 164 -3.14 -13.27 3.44
C SER A 164 -2.90 -12.15 2.44
N LEU A 165 -2.49 -12.51 1.22
CA LEU A 165 -2.24 -11.60 0.11
C LEU A 165 -3.09 -12.04 -1.09
N LEU A 166 -3.87 -11.10 -1.61
CA LEU A 166 -4.52 -11.18 -2.91
C LEU A 166 -3.78 -10.24 -3.86
N VAL A 167 -3.32 -10.76 -5.01
CA VAL A 167 -2.78 -9.98 -6.11
C VAL A 167 -3.78 -10.05 -7.26
N LEU A 168 -4.24 -8.89 -7.74
CA LEU A 168 -5.12 -8.81 -8.92
C LEU A 168 -4.32 -8.38 -10.14
N ASP A 169 -4.41 -9.19 -11.20
CA ASP A 169 -3.82 -8.88 -12.49
C ASP A 169 -4.64 -7.82 -13.22
N ALA A 170 -4.21 -6.57 -13.08
CA ALA A 170 -4.87 -5.40 -13.61
C ALA A 170 -4.44 -5.03 -15.04
N ARG A 171 -3.73 -5.93 -15.75
CA ARG A 171 -3.20 -5.68 -17.10
C ARG A 171 -3.71 -6.68 -18.14
N SER A 172 -3.82 -7.97 -17.81
CA SER A 172 -4.21 -9.01 -18.79
C SER A 172 -5.60 -8.83 -19.41
N GLU A 173 -6.58 -8.35 -18.64
CA GLU A 173 -7.97 -8.14 -19.07
C GLU A 173 -8.29 -6.66 -19.33
N ARG A 174 -7.30 -5.77 -19.15
CA ARG A 174 -7.51 -4.34 -19.18
C ARG A 174 -7.92 -3.88 -20.59
N THR A 175 -8.84 -2.92 -20.59
CA THR A 175 -9.28 -2.12 -21.73
C THR A 175 -9.44 -0.68 -21.26
N LYS A 176 -9.73 0.26 -22.19
CA LYS A 176 -10.06 1.65 -21.84
C LYS A 176 -11.20 1.82 -20.81
N ASN A 177 -12.06 0.80 -20.61
CA ASN A 177 -13.24 0.91 -19.75
C ASN A 177 -13.29 -0.10 -18.58
N VAL A 178 -12.46 -1.13 -18.63
CA VAL A 178 -12.48 -2.25 -17.67
C VAL A 178 -11.05 -2.57 -17.29
N VAL A 179 -10.76 -2.69 -16.00
CA VAL A 179 -9.44 -3.11 -15.50
C VAL A 179 -9.41 -4.63 -15.34
N CYS A 180 -10.35 -5.19 -14.58
CA CYS A 180 -10.57 -6.63 -14.45
C CYS A 180 -12.03 -6.97 -14.81
N SER A 181 -12.25 -8.14 -15.39
CA SER A 181 -13.60 -8.61 -15.67
C SER A 181 -14.39 -8.92 -14.38
N GLU A 182 -15.72 -8.81 -14.43
CA GLU A 182 -16.57 -9.22 -13.29
C GLU A 182 -16.38 -10.71 -12.95
N GLN A 183 -16.08 -11.54 -13.94
CA GLN A 183 -15.75 -12.96 -13.72
C GLN A 183 -14.47 -13.11 -12.88
N THR A 184 -13.45 -12.28 -13.13
CA THR A 184 -12.22 -12.28 -12.32
C THR A 184 -12.50 -11.93 -10.87
N TYR A 185 -13.35 -10.94 -10.62
CA TYR A 185 -13.78 -10.64 -9.25
C TYR A 185 -14.56 -11.81 -8.64
N ASP A 186 -15.49 -12.42 -9.35
CA ASP A 186 -16.28 -13.53 -8.83
C ASP A 186 -15.43 -14.73 -8.44
N VAL A 187 -14.47 -15.11 -9.28
CA VAL A 187 -13.51 -16.18 -8.96
C VAL A 187 -12.61 -15.78 -7.79
N ALA A 188 -12.09 -14.55 -7.76
CA ALA A 188 -11.22 -14.09 -6.66
C ALA A 188 -11.95 -14.10 -5.32
N PHE A 189 -13.18 -13.59 -5.26
CA PHE A 189 -13.97 -13.58 -4.03
C PHE A 189 -14.38 -14.99 -3.60
N ALA A 190 -14.80 -15.86 -4.54
CA ALA A 190 -15.09 -17.25 -4.22
C ALA A 190 -13.88 -17.96 -3.59
N LYS A 191 -12.69 -17.82 -4.20
CA LYS A 191 -11.44 -18.35 -3.63
C LYS A 191 -11.11 -17.73 -2.28
N MET A 192 -11.28 -16.42 -2.09
CA MET A 192 -11.05 -15.78 -0.79
C MET A 192 -11.95 -16.36 0.31
N TYR A 193 -13.25 -16.57 0.04
CA TYR A 193 -14.13 -17.19 1.03
C TYR A 193 -13.75 -18.65 1.31
N GLN A 194 -13.31 -19.39 0.30
CA GLN A 194 -12.98 -20.81 0.42
C GLN A 194 -11.60 -21.08 1.05
N GLU A 195 -10.59 -20.30 0.70
CA GLU A 195 -9.18 -20.65 0.91
C GLU A 195 -8.45 -19.77 1.93
N ILE A 196 -8.91 -18.54 2.19
CA ILE A 196 -8.29 -17.71 3.24
C ILE A 196 -8.49 -18.41 4.60
N PRO A 197 -7.42 -18.71 5.36
CA PRO A 197 -7.54 -19.37 6.66
C PRO A 197 -8.37 -18.58 7.67
N GLN A 198 -9.12 -19.27 8.55
CA GLN A 198 -9.91 -18.64 9.61
C GLN A 198 -9.07 -17.82 10.62
N GLY A 199 -7.78 -18.15 10.77
CA GLY A 199 -6.83 -17.41 11.60
C GLY A 199 -6.37 -16.07 11.01
N THR A 200 -6.66 -15.81 9.73
CA THR A 200 -6.30 -14.55 9.07
C THR A 200 -6.93 -13.36 9.78
N ARG A 201 -6.14 -12.32 10.00
CA ARG A 201 -6.54 -11.04 10.61
C ARG A 201 -6.39 -9.88 9.63
N HIS A 202 -5.44 -9.98 8.69
CA HIS A 202 -5.17 -8.98 7.67
C HIS A 202 -5.16 -9.60 6.28
N LEU A 203 -5.89 -8.99 5.35
CA LEU A 203 -5.79 -9.24 3.92
C LEU A 203 -5.08 -8.04 3.28
N LEU A 204 -3.95 -8.32 2.65
CA LEU A 204 -3.30 -7.39 1.74
C LEU A 204 -3.91 -7.58 0.35
N VAL A 205 -4.30 -6.47 -0.28
CA VAL A 205 -4.76 -6.46 -1.67
C VAL A 205 -3.75 -5.65 -2.48
N GLN A 206 -3.05 -6.32 -3.38
CA GLN A 206 -2.02 -5.72 -4.19
C GLN A 206 -2.56 -5.35 -5.57
N LEU A 207 -2.32 -4.09 -5.95
CA LEU A 207 -2.68 -3.48 -7.22
C LEU A 207 -1.48 -2.69 -7.74
N GLY A 208 -1.26 -2.64 -9.06
CA GLY A 208 -0.13 -1.88 -9.63
C GLY A 208 -0.27 -0.39 -9.35
N VAL A 209 -1.42 0.16 -9.78
CA VAL A 209 -1.81 1.56 -9.57
C VAL A 209 -2.61 1.74 -8.28
N PRO A 210 -2.38 2.81 -7.47
CA PRO A 210 -3.11 3.04 -6.23
C PRO A 210 -4.61 3.21 -6.42
N ILE A 211 -5.40 2.47 -5.62
CA ILE A 211 -6.86 2.55 -5.70
C ILE A 211 -7.41 3.82 -5.05
N ALA A 212 -6.72 4.37 -4.05
CA ALA A 212 -7.02 5.66 -3.42
C ALA A 212 -5.86 6.62 -3.66
N TYR A 213 -6.11 7.68 -4.44
CA TYR A 213 -5.12 8.67 -4.86
C TYR A 213 -5.81 9.99 -5.23
N PRO A 214 -5.11 11.15 -5.18
CA PRO A 214 -5.71 12.40 -5.63
C PRO A 214 -6.13 12.32 -7.10
N ARG A 215 -7.33 12.83 -7.39
CA ARG A 215 -7.87 12.82 -8.74
C ARG A 215 -7.20 13.89 -9.57
N LEU A 216 -6.48 13.46 -10.60
CA LEU A 216 -5.97 14.34 -11.62
C LEU A 216 -7.06 14.58 -12.67
N VAL A 217 -8.01 15.48 -12.37
CA VAL A 217 -8.92 15.98 -13.40
C VAL A 217 -8.12 17.00 -14.21
N PHE A 218 -7.49 16.56 -15.29
CA PHE A 218 -6.87 17.48 -16.24
C PHE A 218 -7.96 18.33 -16.88
N ALA A 219 -8.19 19.49 -16.29
CA ALA A 219 -8.00 20.78 -16.95
C ALA A 219 -8.53 20.96 -18.39
N GLU A 220 -9.71 20.47 -18.74
CA GLU A 220 -10.51 21.20 -19.75
C GLU A 220 -10.76 22.66 -19.29
N ASN A 221 -10.59 22.94 -17.98
CA ASN A 221 -10.78 24.26 -17.35
C ASN A 221 -9.50 24.96 -16.79
N LEU A 222 -8.27 24.42 -16.90
CA LEU A 222 -7.04 25.12 -16.44
C LEU A 222 -6.15 25.66 -17.59
N MET A 223 -6.75 26.21 -18.65
CA MET A 223 -6.00 26.96 -19.66
C MET A 223 -5.64 28.41 -19.24
N GLY A 224 -6.05 28.88 -18.05
CA GLY A 224 -5.87 30.29 -17.66
C GLY A 224 -4.61 30.64 -16.84
N SER A 225 -4.15 29.77 -15.95
CA SER A 225 -3.14 30.15 -14.92
C SER A 225 -1.98 29.17 -14.71
N VAL A 226 -1.97 28.03 -15.42
CA VAL A 226 -0.96 26.96 -15.28
C VAL A 226 -0.03 26.86 -16.50
N GLY A 227 -0.08 27.85 -17.40
CA GLY A 227 0.76 27.87 -18.61
C GLY A 227 2.26 27.81 -18.33
N SER A 228 2.73 28.27 -17.17
CA SER A 228 4.15 28.21 -16.80
C SER A 228 4.62 26.85 -16.28
N VAL A 229 3.73 26.05 -15.66
CA VAL A 229 4.08 24.71 -15.12
C VAL A 229 4.04 23.67 -16.23
N LEU A 230 3.04 23.73 -17.11
CA LEU A 230 2.96 22.89 -18.31
C LEU A 230 4.04 23.26 -19.35
N GLY A 231 4.39 24.56 -19.47
CA GLY A 231 5.48 25.00 -20.34
C GLY A 231 6.86 24.44 -19.97
N GLY A 232 7.08 24.15 -18.68
CA GLY A 232 8.30 23.48 -18.21
C GLY A 232 8.32 21.96 -18.49
N LEU A 233 7.16 21.31 -18.46
CA LEU A 233 7.00 19.89 -18.80
C LEU A 233 7.10 19.64 -20.32
N ALA A 234 6.64 20.58 -21.14
CA ALA A 234 6.69 20.49 -22.61
C ALA A 234 8.10 20.62 -23.23
N SER A 235 9.14 20.96 -22.43
CA SER A 235 10.53 20.99 -22.91
C SER A 235 11.25 19.62 -22.80
N ALA A 236 10.59 18.59 -22.26
CA ALA A 236 11.11 17.22 -22.25
C ALA A 236 10.86 16.55 -23.61
N LYS A 237 11.90 15.92 -24.18
CA LYS A 237 11.96 15.50 -25.59
C LYS A 237 11.16 14.24 -25.97
N ASN A 238 10.26 13.73 -25.14
CA ASN A 238 9.33 12.64 -25.43
C ASN A 238 7.99 13.00 -24.78
N VAL A 239 6.99 13.41 -25.57
CA VAL A 239 5.69 13.88 -25.05
C VAL A 239 4.54 13.08 -25.67
N VAL A 240 4.83 12.15 -26.58
CA VAL A 240 3.84 11.37 -27.33
C VAL A 240 4.23 9.91 -27.36
N ASN A 241 3.26 9.06 -27.03
CA ASN A 241 3.39 7.62 -27.00
C ASN A 241 3.71 7.08 -28.41
N LYS A 242 4.75 6.25 -28.53
CA LYS A 242 5.27 5.75 -29.83
C LYS A 242 4.24 4.87 -30.58
N LEU A 243 3.25 4.32 -29.88
CA LEU A 243 2.30 3.35 -30.44
C LEU A 243 1.04 4.00 -31.01
N ASN A 244 0.40 4.90 -30.27
CA ASN A 244 -0.86 5.57 -30.66
C ASN A 244 -0.67 7.07 -30.97
N GLY A 245 0.45 7.67 -30.57
CA GLY A 245 0.72 9.10 -30.73
C GLY A 245 -0.04 10.00 -29.74
N GLU A 246 -0.72 9.43 -28.74
CA GLU A 246 -1.40 10.19 -27.68
C GLU A 246 -0.37 10.77 -26.69
N PRO A 247 -0.66 11.89 -26.01
CA PRO A 247 0.22 12.40 -24.95
C PRO A 247 0.36 11.38 -23.81
N GLU A 248 1.59 11.02 -23.43
CA GLU A 248 1.88 10.04 -22.35
C GLU A 248 1.13 10.42 -21.04
N LEU A 249 1.09 11.72 -20.72
CA LEU A 249 0.38 12.22 -19.55
C LEU A 249 -1.14 11.94 -19.58
N LEU A 250 -1.78 11.84 -20.75
CA LEU A 250 -3.19 11.48 -20.84
C LEU A 250 -3.41 9.97 -20.66
N ASP A 251 -2.47 9.14 -21.12
CA ASP A 251 -2.49 7.70 -20.90
C ASP A 251 -2.33 7.40 -19.40
N ASP A 252 -1.35 8.00 -18.71
CA ASP A 252 -1.14 7.87 -17.26
C ASP A 252 -2.41 8.19 -16.44
N LEU A 253 -3.16 9.22 -16.86
CA LEU A 253 -4.37 9.65 -16.17
C LEU A 253 -5.54 8.70 -16.31
N ASN A 254 -5.64 8.09 -17.49
CA ASN A 254 -6.68 7.11 -17.75
C ASN A 254 -6.36 5.78 -17.08
N ASP A 255 -5.08 5.51 -16.80
CA ASP A 255 -4.65 4.27 -16.14
C ASP A 255 -5.07 4.17 -14.67
N HIS A 256 -5.30 5.31 -14.03
CA HIS A 256 -5.70 5.41 -12.64
C HIS A 256 -7.11 4.88 -12.36
N TRP A 257 -7.26 4.18 -11.23
CA TRP A 257 -8.57 3.77 -10.69
C TRP A 257 -9.56 4.94 -10.51
N THR A 258 -9.04 6.15 -10.29
CA THR A 258 -9.85 7.36 -10.12
C THR A 258 -10.38 7.95 -11.43
N ALA A 259 -9.94 7.44 -12.58
CA ALA A 259 -10.43 7.86 -13.88
C ALA A 259 -11.94 7.60 -14.02
N LYS A 260 -12.61 8.41 -14.84
CA LYS A 260 -14.06 8.34 -15.02
C LYS A 260 -14.52 6.95 -15.49
N ALA A 261 -13.75 6.33 -16.37
CA ALA A 261 -14.05 5.02 -16.93
C ALA A 261 -14.02 3.90 -15.87
N HIS A 262 -13.03 3.93 -14.97
CA HIS A 262 -12.80 2.87 -13.99
C HIS A 262 -13.54 3.07 -12.65
N LYS A 263 -14.08 4.27 -12.41
CA LYS A 263 -14.73 4.62 -11.13
C LYS A 263 -15.84 3.65 -10.71
N ALA A 264 -16.67 3.17 -11.65
CA ALA A 264 -17.76 2.27 -11.32
C ALA A 264 -17.25 0.90 -10.85
N GLU A 265 -16.30 0.33 -11.59
CA GLU A 265 -15.64 -0.94 -11.26
C GLU A 265 -14.88 -0.84 -9.92
N ARG A 266 -14.08 0.21 -9.77
CA ARG A 266 -13.37 0.54 -8.52
C ARG A 266 -14.30 0.53 -7.32
N ASN A 267 -15.42 1.24 -7.40
CA ASN A 267 -16.38 1.33 -6.30
C ASN A 267 -16.99 -0.04 -5.97
N ARG A 268 -17.29 -0.87 -6.99
CA ARG A 268 -17.75 -2.24 -6.77
C ARG A 268 -16.71 -3.08 -6.04
N LEU A 269 -15.43 -3.02 -6.45
CA LEU A 269 -14.35 -3.74 -5.78
C LEU A 269 -14.22 -3.35 -4.31
N ILE A 270 -14.19 -2.04 -4.00
CA ILE A 270 -14.09 -1.53 -2.63
C ILE A 270 -15.27 -2.03 -1.78
N VAL A 271 -16.50 -1.91 -2.27
CA VAL A 271 -17.70 -2.37 -1.54
C VAL A 271 -17.68 -3.88 -1.33
N ARG A 272 -17.26 -4.67 -2.32
CA ARG A 272 -17.13 -6.13 -2.17
C ARG A 272 -16.08 -6.49 -1.11
N LEU A 273 -14.92 -5.82 -1.11
CA LEU A 273 -13.89 -6.01 -0.09
C LEU A 273 -14.38 -5.60 1.30
N GLN A 274 -15.19 -4.55 1.40
CA GLN A 274 -15.77 -4.10 2.67
C GLN A 274 -16.76 -5.13 3.23
N ASN A 275 -17.60 -5.72 2.35
CA ASN A 275 -18.47 -6.83 2.75
C ASN A 275 -17.64 -8.04 3.20
N PHE A 276 -16.60 -8.41 2.44
CA PHE A 276 -15.70 -9.51 2.82
C PHE A 276 -15.02 -9.28 4.18
N ALA A 277 -14.48 -8.07 4.40
CA ALA A 277 -13.88 -7.66 5.67
C ALA A 277 -14.87 -7.79 6.83
N ASN A 278 -16.12 -7.37 6.62
CA ASN A 278 -17.20 -7.47 7.59
C ASN A 278 -17.60 -8.92 7.89
N ASP A 279 -17.71 -9.76 6.88
CA ASP A 279 -18.13 -11.16 7.02
C ASP A 279 -17.05 -11.98 7.73
N ARG A 280 -15.79 -11.77 7.34
CA ARG A 280 -14.63 -12.53 7.86
C ARG A 280 -14.00 -11.93 9.11
N LYS A 281 -14.43 -10.72 9.51
CA LYS A 281 -13.85 -9.94 10.62
C LYS A 281 -12.34 -9.74 10.46
N ILE A 282 -11.92 -9.41 9.26
CA ILE A 282 -10.52 -9.14 8.92
C ILE A 282 -10.33 -7.68 8.49
N ARG A 283 -9.10 -7.18 8.62
CA ARG A 283 -8.68 -5.90 8.05
C ARG A 283 -8.24 -6.07 6.61
N VAL A 284 -8.53 -5.08 5.77
CA VAL A 284 -8.07 -5.02 4.38
C VAL A 284 -7.15 -3.82 4.23
N THR A 285 -5.99 -4.02 3.63
CA THR A 285 -5.04 -2.96 3.30
C THR A 285 -4.60 -3.13 1.85
N PHE A 286 -4.71 -2.08 1.07
CA PHE A 286 -4.18 -2.03 -0.27
C PHE A 286 -2.70 -1.66 -0.24
N ILE A 287 -1.92 -2.30 -1.11
CA ILE A 287 -0.52 -1.96 -1.35
C ILE A 287 -0.34 -1.76 -2.86
N SER A 288 0.31 -0.68 -3.26
CA SER A 288 0.51 -0.36 -4.68
C SER A 288 1.74 0.51 -4.92
N GLY A 289 2.12 0.61 -6.20
CA GLY A 289 3.26 1.38 -6.68
C GLY A 289 2.88 2.41 -7.74
N ASP A 290 3.57 2.37 -8.88
CA ASP A 290 3.33 3.13 -10.12
C ASP A 290 3.56 4.66 -10.05
N VAL A 291 2.96 5.38 -9.10
CA VAL A 291 2.93 6.86 -9.09
C VAL A 291 4.22 7.58 -8.65
N HIS A 292 5.33 6.85 -8.50
CA HIS A 292 6.69 7.30 -8.13
C HIS A 292 6.77 8.23 -6.90
N CYS A 293 5.78 8.21 -6.01
CA CYS A 293 5.82 8.91 -4.73
C CYS A 293 5.35 8.03 -3.57
N ALA A 294 5.64 8.48 -2.34
CA ALA A 294 5.11 7.86 -1.13
C ALA A 294 3.81 8.54 -0.70
N GLY A 295 2.86 7.77 -0.18
CA GLY A 295 1.56 8.30 0.23
C GLY A 295 0.69 7.29 0.93
N ILE A 296 -0.39 7.77 1.55
CA ILE A 296 -1.42 6.91 2.11
C ILE A 296 -2.79 7.43 1.74
N GLY A 297 -3.57 6.59 1.06
CA GLY A 297 -5.00 6.79 0.90
C GLY A 297 -5.76 6.08 2.02
N ARG A 298 -6.98 6.52 2.30
CA ARG A 298 -7.85 5.89 3.29
C ARG A 298 -9.30 5.92 2.85
N PHE A 299 -9.97 4.78 3.00
CA PHE A 299 -11.43 4.67 3.03
C PHE A 299 -11.89 4.56 4.49
N THR A 300 -12.97 5.23 4.88
CA THR A 300 -13.47 5.21 6.27
C THR A 300 -14.94 5.63 6.34
N ALA A 301 -15.71 5.04 7.26
CA ALA A 301 -17.02 5.55 7.65
C ALA A 301 -16.93 6.67 8.72
N LYS A 302 -15.71 7.10 9.07
CA LYS A 302 -15.39 8.06 10.14
C LYS A 302 -15.91 7.64 11.52
N ILE A 303 -15.94 6.32 11.78
CA ILE A 303 -16.34 5.77 13.08
C ILE A 303 -15.16 5.87 14.05
N SER A 304 -15.43 6.31 15.28
CA SER A 304 -14.43 6.44 16.34
C SER A 304 -14.68 5.43 17.48
N PRO A 305 -13.64 4.74 17.98
CA PRO A 305 -12.25 4.80 17.48
C PRO A 305 -12.11 4.02 16.15
N ALA A 306 -11.10 4.35 15.35
CA ALA A 306 -10.94 3.88 13.97
C ALA A 306 -10.90 2.34 13.86
N GLU A 307 -10.46 1.65 14.91
CA GLU A 307 -10.43 0.20 15.03
C GLU A 307 -11.82 -0.44 15.09
N LYS A 308 -12.86 0.36 15.32
CA LYS A 308 -14.26 -0.07 15.23
C LYS A 308 -14.91 0.28 13.91
N ASP A 309 -14.19 0.98 13.02
CA ASP A 309 -14.67 1.27 11.68
C ASP A 309 -14.44 0.04 10.78
N PRO A 310 -15.50 -0.69 10.39
CA PRO A 310 -15.35 -1.83 9.49
C PRO A 310 -15.04 -1.42 8.05
N GLN A 311 -15.30 -0.16 7.68
CA GLN A 311 -15.03 0.39 6.36
C GLN A 311 -13.60 0.91 6.23
N LEU A 312 -12.86 0.97 7.35
CA LEU A 312 -11.49 1.44 7.36
C LEU A 312 -10.56 0.51 6.58
N MET A 313 -10.08 1.02 5.45
CA MET A 313 -9.07 0.38 4.61
C MET A 313 -8.03 1.42 4.23
N TYR A 314 -6.76 1.08 4.41
CA TYR A 314 -5.65 1.93 3.99
C TYR A 314 -5.15 1.52 2.61
N GLN A 315 -4.70 2.49 1.82
CA GLN A 315 -3.89 2.29 0.63
C GLN A 315 -2.49 2.78 0.95
N ILE A 316 -1.53 1.86 1.06
CA ILE A 316 -0.12 2.21 1.19
C ILE A 316 0.45 2.40 -0.21
N ILE A 317 1.00 3.57 -0.48
CA ILE A 317 1.63 3.89 -1.76
C ILE A 317 3.13 3.94 -1.52
N SER A 318 3.84 3.02 -2.17
CA SER A 318 5.29 2.96 -2.08
C SER A 318 5.89 2.71 -3.47
N SER A 319 6.33 3.80 -4.10
CA SER A 319 7.03 3.79 -5.39
C SER A 319 7.89 5.04 -5.51
N ALA A 320 9.06 5.06 -6.15
CA ALA A 320 9.85 3.96 -6.68
C ALA A 320 11.18 3.84 -5.91
N ILE A 321 11.68 2.62 -5.72
CA ILE A 321 12.97 2.41 -5.03
C ILE A 321 14.16 2.90 -5.88
N VAL A 322 14.02 2.89 -7.21
CA VAL A 322 15.07 3.30 -8.16
C VAL A 322 14.71 4.60 -8.89
N ASN A 323 13.49 4.70 -9.43
CA ASN A 323 13.09 5.79 -10.33
C ASN A 323 12.97 7.12 -9.61
N GLU A 324 13.16 8.20 -10.36
CA GLU A 324 13.05 9.54 -9.81
C GLU A 324 11.60 9.88 -9.49
N PRO A 325 11.36 10.55 -8.35
CA PRO A 325 10.01 10.96 -8.00
C PRO A 325 9.52 12.07 -8.95
N PRO A 326 8.20 12.28 -9.04
CA PRO A 326 7.62 13.32 -9.86
C PRO A 326 8.17 14.72 -9.51
N PRO A 327 8.11 15.68 -10.45
CA PRO A 327 8.47 17.06 -10.17
C PRO A 327 7.61 17.66 -9.05
N ASP A 328 8.21 18.49 -8.19
CA ASP A 328 7.53 19.05 -7.01
C ASP A 328 6.25 19.84 -7.37
N GLY A 329 6.21 20.43 -8.57
CA GLY A 329 5.02 21.12 -9.09
C GLY A 329 3.82 20.19 -9.27
N VAL A 330 4.05 18.98 -9.77
CA VAL A 330 3.00 17.95 -9.93
C VAL A 330 2.48 17.52 -8.55
N ILE A 331 3.39 17.33 -7.59
CA ILE A 331 3.06 16.92 -6.23
C ILE A 331 2.26 18.02 -5.51
N ARG A 332 2.63 19.30 -5.69
CA ARG A 332 1.83 20.43 -5.17
C ARG A 332 0.43 20.46 -5.78
N LEU A 333 0.30 20.20 -7.08
CA LEU A 333 -1.01 20.16 -7.75
C LEU A 333 -1.88 19.01 -7.21
N LEU A 334 -1.29 17.83 -7.00
CA LEU A 334 -1.98 16.67 -6.40
C LEU A 334 -2.52 16.99 -5.01
N HIS A 335 -1.75 17.67 -4.16
CA HIS A 335 -2.22 18.12 -2.84
C HIS A 335 -3.38 19.11 -2.94
N PHE A 336 -3.35 20.02 -3.91
CA PHE A 336 -4.42 21.00 -4.11
C PHE A 336 -5.72 20.36 -4.62
N GLN A 337 -5.62 19.31 -5.44
CA GLN A 337 -6.77 18.58 -5.97
C GLN A 337 -7.36 17.58 -4.97
N ASP A 338 -6.62 17.19 -3.95
CA ASP A 338 -7.10 16.26 -2.93
C ASP A 338 -8.31 16.82 -2.18
N LYS A 339 -9.42 16.09 -2.26
CA LYS A 339 -10.69 16.42 -1.61
C LYS A 339 -11.27 15.14 -1.03
N VAL A 340 -11.98 15.28 0.08
CA VAL A 340 -12.75 14.16 0.62
C VAL A 340 -13.82 13.77 -0.40
N HIS A 341 -13.78 12.52 -0.82
CA HIS A 341 -14.78 11.95 -1.72
C HIS A 341 -15.70 11.02 -0.95
N ASN A 342 -16.95 10.91 -1.42
CA ASN A 342 -17.91 9.96 -0.90
C ASN A 342 -18.12 8.85 -1.93
N LEU A 343 -18.12 7.61 -1.44
CA LEU A 343 -18.50 6.43 -2.20
C LEU A 343 -19.88 6.01 -1.72
N ASP A 344 -20.80 5.91 -2.66
CA ASP A 344 -22.14 5.38 -2.39
C ASP A 344 -22.04 3.86 -2.22
N GLY A 345 -22.46 3.37 -1.06
CA GLY A 345 -22.48 1.96 -0.70
C GLY A 345 -23.55 1.70 0.37
N ARG A 346 -23.58 0.50 0.96
CA ARG A 346 -24.49 0.20 2.08
C ARG A 346 -24.29 1.14 3.27
N VAL A 347 -23.05 1.60 3.45
CA VAL A 347 -22.63 2.56 4.49
C VAL A 347 -21.86 3.69 3.81
N PRO A 348 -22.12 4.97 4.16
CA PRO A 348 -21.32 6.09 3.66
C PRO A 348 -19.83 5.84 3.90
N THR A 349 -19.04 5.85 2.82
CA THR A 349 -17.60 5.63 2.88
C THR A 349 -16.90 6.85 2.31
N PHE A 350 -16.10 7.49 3.16
CA PHE A 350 -15.29 8.64 2.79
C PHE A 350 -13.89 8.18 2.35
N GLU A 351 -13.40 8.77 1.27
CA GLU A 351 -12.07 8.59 0.74
C GLU A 351 -11.28 9.89 0.91
N ASP A 352 -10.08 9.82 1.48
CA ASP A 352 -9.13 10.92 1.57
C ASP A 352 -7.67 10.44 1.51
N MET A 353 -6.74 11.37 1.23
CA MET A 353 -5.33 11.13 1.50
C MET A 353 -5.01 11.43 2.97
N TYR A 354 -4.39 10.46 3.64
CA TYR A 354 -4.02 10.53 5.04
C TYR A 354 -2.75 11.38 5.24
N PRO A 355 -2.76 12.39 6.13
CA PRO A 355 -1.64 13.30 6.36
C PRO A 355 -0.50 12.57 7.12
N THR A 356 0.37 11.91 6.37
CA THR A 356 1.40 11.00 6.89
C THR A 356 2.70 11.74 7.21
N PHE A 357 3.07 12.72 6.39
CA PHE A 357 4.38 13.35 6.36
C PHE A 357 4.35 14.72 7.05
N THR A 358 4.15 14.74 8.37
CA THR A 358 4.13 15.99 9.15
C THR A 358 5.46 16.75 9.14
N THR A 359 6.56 16.05 8.86
CA THR A 359 7.91 16.62 8.71
C THR A 359 8.66 15.98 7.54
N ASP A 360 9.50 16.75 6.84
CA ASP A 360 10.38 16.22 5.79
C ASP A 360 11.52 15.40 6.41
N VAL A 361 12.35 14.78 5.58
CA VAL A 361 13.47 13.91 5.97
C VAL A 361 14.49 14.58 6.89
N ASP A 362 14.63 15.90 6.81
CA ASP A 362 15.51 16.72 7.67
C ASP A 362 14.85 17.17 8.99
N GLY A 363 13.57 16.84 9.19
CA GLY A 363 12.80 17.23 10.37
C GLY A 363 12.08 18.58 10.24
N SER A 364 12.25 19.30 9.14
CA SER A 364 11.49 20.54 8.89
C SER A 364 9.99 20.24 8.70
N PRO A 365 9.09 21.14 9.12
CA PRO A 365 7.64 20.94 8.94
C PRO A 365 7.24 20.99 7.46
N LEU A 366 6.37 20.08 7.04
CA LEU A 366 5.80 20.08 5.69
C LEU A 366 4.39 20.71 5.70
N VAL A 367 4.15 21.61 4.76
CA VAL A 367 2.79 22.15 4.49
C VAL A 367 1.94 21.16 3.69
N ASN A 368 2.60 20.40 2.81
CA ASN A 368 2.00 19.36 1.99
C ASN A 368 2.40 18.01 2.58
N ASP A 369 1.53 17.45 3.43
CA ASP A 369 1.83 16.34 4.32
C ASP A 369 1.23 14.98 3.88
N LYS A 370 0.65 14.91 2.68
CA LYS A 370 -0.08 13.73 2.20
C LYS A 370 0.72 12.85 1.25
N LEU A 371 1.52 13.46 0.38
CA LEU A 371 2.41 12.78 -0.57
C LEU A 371 3.84 13.28 -0.40
N LEU A 372 4.81 12.37 -0.49
CA LEU A 372 6.22 12.68 -0.41
C LEU A 372 6.93 12.27 -1.71
N ALA A 373 7.47 13.27 -2.41
CA ALA A 373 8.15 13.13 -3.70
C ALA A 373 9.60 12.65 -3.53
N ARG A 374 9.79 11.44 -3.01
CA ARG A 374 11.09 10.84 -2.76
C ARG A 374 11.08 9.37 -3.13
N ARG A 375 12.24 8.87 -3.56
CA ARG A 375 12.47 7.43 -3.69
C ARG A 375 12.24 6.78 -2.33
N ASN A 376 11.55 5.65 -2.34
CA ASN A 376 11.13 4.99 -1.10
C ASN A 376 10.89 3.50 -1.31
N TYR A 377 10.79 2.80 -0.19
CA TYR A 377 10.19 1.49 -0.09
C TYR A 377 9.45 1.41 1.26
N SER A 378 8.63 0.39 1.46
CA SER A 378 7.96 0.17 2.74
C SER A 378 8.24 -1.24 3.26
N HIS A 379 8.18 -1.39 4.58
CA HIS A 379 8.13 -2.70 5.20
C HIS A 379 6.91 -2.80 6.12
N GLY A 380 6.44 -4.02 6.35
CA GLY A 380 5.29 -4.29 7.19
C GLY A 380 5.60 -5.40 8.19
N PHE A 381 5.22 -5.21 9.45
CA PHE A 381 5.33 -6.25 10.48
C PHE A 381 4.00 -6.42 11.20
N TYR A 382 3.60 -7.68 11.38
CA TYR A 382 2.48 -8.02 12.22
C TYR A 382 2.92 -8.02 13.69
N ASN A 383 2.33 -7.15 14.49
CA ASN A 383 2.55 -7.09 15.92
C ASN A 383 1.53 -8.00 16.62
N ALA A 384 2.00 -9.14 17.13
CA ALA A 384 1.14 -10.13 17.79
C ALA A 384 0.48 -9.62 19.08
N ASN A 385 1.09 -8.63 19.77
CA ASN A 385 0.56 -8.10 21.02
C ASN A 385 -0.63 -7.16 20.78
N THR A 386 -0.58 -6.38 19.70
CA THR A 386 -1.62 -5.40 19.35
C THR A 386 -2.59 -5.93 18.29
N GLY A 387 -2.21 -7.00 17.59
CA GLY A 387 -2.90 -7.50 16.39
C GLY A 387 -2.79 -6.56 15.19
N SER A 388 -1.95 -5.52 15.24
CA SER A 388 -1.82 -4.52 14.17
C SER A 388 -0.79 -4.92 13.13
N LEU A 389 -1.04 -4.59 11.87
CA LEU A 389 -0.02 -4.50 10.85
C LEU A 389 0.62 -3.11 10.94
N GLU A 390 1.89 -3.05 11.35
CA GLU A 390 2.66 -1.82 11.40
C GLU A 390 3.43 -1.68 10.09
N VAL A 391 3.19 -0.59 9.37
CA VAL A 391 3.85 -0.32 8.08
C VAL A 391 4.72 0.91 8.23
N THR A 392 5.98 0.85 7.84
CA THR A 392 6.86 2.02 7.79
C THR A 392 7.28 2.27 6.36
N ILE A 393 7.07 3.51 5.89
CA ILE A 393 7.62 3.97 4.60
C ILE A 393 8.98 4.61 4.87
N PHE A 394 10.02 4.12 4.20
CA PHE A 394 11.38 4.67 4.26
C PHE A 394 11.64 5.55 3.05
N ALA A 395 11.77 6.85 3.28
CA ALA A 395 12.08 7.82 2.22
C ALA A 395 13.57 8.17 2.21
N GLU A 396 14.17 8.28 1.02
CA GLU A 396 15.57 8.67 0.84
C GLU A 396 15.83 10.10 1.35
N ASN A 397 16.82 10.27 2.24
CA ASN A 397 17.11 11.59 2.81
C ASN A 397 17.68 12.57 1.77
N ILE A 398 18.49 12.11 0.81
CA ILE A 398 19.14 12.93 -0.22
C ILE A 398 18.68 12.49 -1.61
N ARG A 399 17.86 13.31 -2.29
CA ARG A 399 17.36 13.01 -3.64
C ARG A 399 18.54 12.88 -4.61
N GLY A 400 18.79 11.67 -5.12
CA GLY A 400 19.73 11.46 -6.22
C GLY A 400 21.21 11.76 -5.92
N GLY A 401 21.69 11.52 -4.70
CA GLY A 401 23.13 11.69 -4.40
C GLY A 401 24.05 10.80 -5.27
N PRO A 402 25.36 11.11 -5.42
CA PRO A 402 26.29 10.30 -6.22
C PRO A 402 26.55 8.91 -5.62
N GLU A 403 26.76 7.91 -6.48
CA GLU A 403 26.93 6.49 -6.10
C GLU A 403 28.23 6.21 -5.32
N HIS A 404 29.20 7.14 -5.34
CA HIS A 404 30.55 6.95 -4.78
C HIS A 404 30.86 7.82 -3.56
N THR A 405 29.86 8.34 -2.86
CA THR A 405 30.10 9.05 -1.59
C THR A 405 30.58 8.02 -0.54
N PRO A 406 31.79 8.16 0.03
CA PRO A 406 32.25 7.27 1.09
C PRO A 406 31.38 7.47 2.34
N GLY A 407 30.75 6.41 2.81
CA GLY A 407 29.71 6.45 3.83
C GLY A 407 28.35 6.05 3.23
N GLY A 408 28.03 4.77 3.28
CA GLY A 408 26.79 4.18 2.76
C GLY A 408 25.50 4.64 3.45
N ASP A 409 25.57 5.64 4.33
CA ASP A 409 24.45 6.20 5.08
C ASP A 409 23.87 7.41 4.35
N ARG A 410 23.31 7.22 3.15
CA ARG A 410 22.28 8.18 2.69
C ARG A 410 21.12 8.21 3.67
N GLY A 411 20.93 7.11 4.41
CA GLY A 411 19.90 6.92 5.40
C GLY A 411 18.51 7.02 4.79
N THR A 412 17.55 6.54 5.55
CA THR A 412 16.15 6.76 5.24
C THR A 412 15.46 7.30 6.47
N LYS A 413 14.52 8.22 6.27
CA LYS A 413 13.57 8.57 7.32
C LYS A 413 12.39 7.62 7.25
N GLY A 414 12.15 6.92 8.35
CA GLY A 414 10.97 6.07 8.53
C GLY A 414 9.74 6.88 8.92
N TYR A 415 8.64 6.67 8.21
CA TYR A 415 7.32 7.17 8.53
C TYR A 415 6.44 5.97 8.91
N THR A 416 6.34 5.70 10.21
CA THR A 416 5.60 4.54 10.72
C THR A 416 4.12 4.87 10.85
N ILE A 417 3.33 4.03 10.21
CA ILE A 417 1.89 4.01 10.29
C ILE A 417 1.50 2.76 11.05
N GLN A 418 1.00 2.98 12.25
CA GLN A 418 0.27 1.95 12.94
C GLN A 418 -1.14 1.98 12.34
N ILE A 419 -1.57 0.89 11.70
CA ILE A 419 -2.93 0.74 11.14
C ILE A 419 -4.03 0.71 12.24
N VAL A 420 -3.71 1.19 13.44
CA VAL A 420 -4.51 1.28 14.67
C VAL A 420 -4.01 2.51 15.45
N GLN A 421 -4.25 3.71 14.93
CA GLN A 421 -3.67 4.97 15.42
C GLN A 421 -4.52 5.66 16.52
N ALA A 422 -5.71 5.15 16.83
CA ALA A 422 -6.67 5.90 17.64
C ALA A 422 -6.26 6.03 19.10
N LEU A 423 -5.48 5.08 19.63
CA LEU A 423 -5.03 5.11 21.02
C LEU A 423 -3.99 6.22 21.27
N ARG A 424 -3.01 6.37 20.37
CA ARG A 424 -2.06 7.49 20.41
C ARG A 424 -2.73 8.83 20.16
N GLY A 425 -3.66 8.88 19.19
CA GLY A 425 -4.46 10.09 18.93
C GLY A 425 -5.27 10.54 20.16
N SER A 426 -5.96 9.60 20.80
CA SER A 426 -6.78 9.87 21.99
C SER A 426 -5.94 10.27 23.20
N PHE A 427 -4.75 9.66 23.36
CA PHE A 427 -3.78 10.04 24.39
C PHE A 427 -3.23 11.45 24.16
N ASN A 428 -2.76 11.75 22.94
CA ASN A 428 -2.17 13.04 22.58
C ASN A 428 -3.19 14.19 22.64
N ALA A 429 -4.45 13.91 22.28
CA ALA A 429 -5.57 14.84 22.45
C ALA A 429 -5.93 15.10 23.93
N GLY A 430 -5.27 14.43 24.89
CA GLY A 430 -5.49 14.62 26.32
C GLY A 430 -6.78 14.02 26.84
N ILE A 431 -7.52 13.26 26.03
CA ILE A 431 -8.82 12.66 26.40
C ILE A 431 -8.66 11.79 27.65
N THR A 432 -7.58 11.00 27.69
CA THR A 432 -7.29 10.09 28.81
C THR A 432 -6.70 10.79 30.05
N LYS A 433 -6.35 12.09 29.96
CA LYS A 433 -5.81 12.83 31.10
C LYS A 433 -6.88 13.11 32.16
N SER A 434 -8.13 13.32 31.77
CA SER A 434 -9.24 13.62 32.70
C SER A 434 -9.51 12.46 33.67
N LEU A 435 -9.61 12.76 34.97
CA LEU A 435 -9.98 11.77 35.98
C LEU A 435 -11.42 11.29 35.80
N ASP A 436 -12.33 12.15 35.32
CA ASP A 436 -13.71 11.76 35.04
C ASP A 436 -13.80 10.76 33.90
N TYR A 437 -13.01 10.98 32.84
CA TYR A 437 -12.90 10.03 31.74
C TYR A 437 -12.39 8.67 32.25
N ARG A 438 -11.30 8.65 33.03
CA ARG A 438 -10.74 7.42 33.60
C ARG A 438 -11.76 6.71 34.50
N ARG A 439 -12.48 7.45 35.35
CA ARG A 439 -13.53 6.91 36.22
C ARG A 439 -14.67 6.30 35.40
N GLN A 440 -15.06 6.94 34.30
CA GLN A 440 -16.07 6.40 33.41
C GLN A 440 -15.61 5.11 32.72
N GLN A 441 -14.35 5.02 32.27
CA GLN A 441 -13.84 3.79 31.68
C GLN A 441 -13.78 2.63 32.69
N LEU A 442 -13.42 2.89 33.95
CA LEU A 442 -13.47 1.87 35.02
C LEU A 442 -14.90 1.37 35.29
N ARG A 443 -15.90 2.27 35.25
CA ARG A 443 -17.32 1.87 35.34
C ARG A 443 -17.75 1.04 34.13
N ASN A 444 -17.35 1.45 32.93
CA ASN A 444 -17.65 0.71 31.72
C ASN A 444 -17.04 -0.70 31.76
N LEU A 445 -15.81 -0.85 32.27
CA LEU A 445 -15.18 -2.17 32.43
C LEU A 445 -15.91 -3.04 33.45
N TYR A 446 -16.30 -2.48 34.60
CA TYR A 446 -17.12 -3.19 35.58
C TYR A 446 -18.46 -3.65 34.98
N ASN A 447 -19.12 -2.77 34.22
CA ASN A 447 -20.39 -3.06 33.57
C ASN A 447 -20.23 -4.12 32.47
N LEU A 448 -19.18 -4.02 31.65
CA LEU A 448 -18.84 -5.02 30.63
C LEU A 448 -18.79 -6.42 31.25
N LEU A 449 -18.05 -6.58 32.35
CA LEU A 449 -17.91 -7.86 33.04
C LEU A 449 -19.21 -8.33 33.73
N THR A 450 -20.13 -7.42 34.02
CA THR A 450 -21.39 -7.73 34.72
C THR A 450 -22.49 -8.09 33.74
N GLU A 451 -22.63 -7.29 32.68
CA GLU A 451 -23.63 -7.47 31.62
C GLU A 451 -23.33 -8.68 30.75
N ASN A 452 -22.05 -9.07 30.62
CA ASN A 452 -21.61 -10.18 29.77
C ASN A 452 -21.15 -11.42 30.57
N ASP A 453 -21.48 -11.52 31.86
CA ASP A 453 -21.03 -12.60 32.75
C ASP A 453 -21.29 -14.00 32.19
N ALA A 454 -22.47 -14.25 31.61
CA ALA A 454 -22.80 -15.55 31.01
C ALA A 454 -21.93 -15.86 29.77
N ALA A 455 -21.72 -14.89 28.88
CA ALA A 455 -20.90 -15.07 27.69
C ALA A 455 -19.42 -15.31 28.04
N ILE A 456 -18.90 -14.61 29.05
CA ILE A 456 -17.52 -14.80 29.54
C ILE A 456 -17.36 -16.20 30.14
N ARG A 457 -18.33 -16.66 30.94
CA ARG A 457 -18.32 -18.02 31.50
C ARG A 457 -18.28 -19.09 30.43
N GLU A 458 -19.13 -18.95 29.42
CA GLU A 458 -19.18 -19.91 28.31
C GLU A 458 -17.84 -19.93 27.56
N ALA A 459 -17.31 -18.77 27.18
CA ALA A 459 -16.04 -18.68 26.45
C ALA A 459 -14.88 -19.31 27.25
N VAL A 460 -14.75 -18.98 28.53
CA VAL A 460 -13.66 -19.51 29.37
C VAL A 460 -13.84 -21.01 29.65
N PHE A 461 -15.08 -21.50 29.75
CA PHE A 461 -15.33 -22.93 29.85
C PHE A 461 -14.93 -23.68 28.58
N GLN A 462 -15.26 -23.14 27.39
CA GLN A 462 -14.83 -23.76 26.13
C GLN A 462 -13.30 -23.80 25.99
N ASP A 463 -12.61 -22.73 26.38
CA ASP A 463 -11.16 -22.64 26.22
C ASP A 463 -10.40 -23.45 27.27
N LEU A 464 -10.82 -23.40 28.54
CA LEU A 464 -10.05 -23.88 29.68
C LEU A 464 -10.76 -24.93 30.53
N HIS A 465 -12.02 -25.27 30.22
CA HIS A 465 -12.89 -26.12 31.05
C HIS A 465 -13.00 -25.63 32.50
N LYS A 466 -12.81 -24.33 32.72
CA LYS A 466 -12.76 -23.73 34.05
C LYS A 466 -14.18 -23.55 34.63
N PRO A 467 -14.47 -24.04 35.84
CA PRO A 467 -15.77 -23.87 36.47
C PRO A 467 -16.09 -22.39 36.78
N PRO A 468 -17.37 -21.97 36.73
CA PRO A 468 -17.77 -20.57 36.97
C PRO A 468 -17.33 -19.99 38.33
N ALA A 469 -17.29 -20.80 39.38
CA ALA A 469 -16.87 -20.36 40.70
C ALA A 469 -15.39 -19.97 40.73
N GLU A 470 -14.55 -20.72 40.02
CA GLU A 470 -13.11 -20.44 39.91
C GLU A 470 -12.86 -19.19 39.06
N LEU A 471 -13.59 -19.02 37.96
CA LEU A 471 -13.55 -17.81 37.14
C LEU A 471 -13.93 -16.56 37.96
N MET A 472 -14.96 -16.66 38.80
CA MET A 472 -15.39 -15.54 39.64
C MET A 472 -14.31 -15.17 40.66
N VAL A 473 -13.78 -16.15 41.40
CA VAL A 473 -12.80 -15.89 42.47
C VAL A 473 -11.44 -15.47 41.92
N GLY A 474 -11.00 -16.03 40.78
CA GLY A 474 -9.64 -15.86 40.27
C GLY A 474 -9.46 -14.80 39.18
N GLU A 475 -10.55 -14.38 38.51
CA GLU A 475 -10.44 -13.49 37.34
C GLU A 475 -11.52 -12.40 37.34
N SER A 476 -12.77 -12.76 37.00
CA SER A 476 -13.80 -11.75 36.72
C SER A 476 -14.26 -10.98 37.96
N GLY A 477 -14.35 -11.65 39.12
CA GLY A 477 -14.67 -11.01 40.39
C GLY A 477 -13.52 -10.14 40.91
N MET A 478 -12.26 -10.59 40.78
CA MET A 478 -11.09 -9.80 41.14
C MET A 478 -11.01 -8.51 40.32
N VAL A 479 -11.18 -8.58 39.00
CA VAL A 479 -11.15 -7.40 38.14
C VAL A 479 -12.29 -6.42 38.47
N LYS A 480 -13.49 -6.93 38.79
CA LYS A 480 -14.61 -6.08 39.26
C LYS A 480 -14.25 -5.36 40.56
N GLN A 481 -13.64 -6.04 41.52
CA GLN A 481 -13.23 -5.44 42.79
C GLN A 481 -12.13 -4.39 42.59
N GLU A 482 -11.12 -4.68 41.77
CA GLU A 482 -10.07 -3.71 41.40
C GLU A 482 -10.66 -2.46 40.71
N CYS A 483 -11.69 -2.62 39.85
CA CYS A 483 -12.39 -1.47 39.28
C CYS A 483 -13.04 -0.60 40.37
N ILE A 484 -13.71 -1.22 41.36
CA ILE A 484 -14.34 -0.50 42.49
C ILE A 484 -13.28 0.25 43.30
N ASP A 485 -12.18 -0.42 43.63
CA ASP A 485 -11.12 0.15 44.46
C ASP A 485 -10.37 1.27 43.73
N ALA A 486 -10.14 1.11 42.43
CA ALA A 486 -9.59 2.16 41.58
C ALA A 486 -10.53 3.37 41.50
N ILE A 487 -11.83 3.16 41.29
CA ILE A 487 -12.82 4.26 41.25
C ILE A 487 -12.81 5.06 42.56
N LYS A 488 -12.76 4.38 43.72
CA LYS A 488 -12.76 5.01 45.05
C LYS A 488 -11.48 5.81 45.34
N ASN A 489 -10.33 5.35 44.84
CA ASN A 489 -9.03 5.91 45.20
C ASN A 489 -8.39 6.77 44.10
N LEU A 490 -8.99 6.87 42.91
CA LEU A 490 -8.40 7.52 41.73
C LEU A 490 -7.90 8.94 42.01
N ASP A 491 -8.69 9.76 42.71
CA ASP A 491 -8.33 11.15 43.02
C ASP A 491 -7.10 11.21 43.94
N LYS A 492 -7.06 10.36 44.97
CA LYS A 492 -5.91 10.24 45.89
C LYS A 492 -4.66 9.76 45.15
N TRP A 493 -4.81 8.82 44.22
CA TRP A 493 -3.68 8.28 43.47
C TRP A 493 -3.11 9.29 42.49
N ALA A 494 -3.95 10.11 41.86
CA ALA A 494 -3.54 11.14 40.90
C ALA A 494 -3.05 12.46 41.52
N ALA A 495 -3.36 12.72 42.80
CA ALA A 495 -2.99 13.96 43.48
C ALA A 495 -1.48 14.21 43.49
N ASN A 496 -1.12 15.49 43.37
CA ASN A 496 0.27 15.96 43.53
C ASN A 496 0.79 15.62 44.93
N ARG A 497 2.04 15.17 45.02
CA ARG A 497 2.70 14.89 46.29
C ARG A 497 3.73 15.96 46.60
N SER A 498 3.50 16.76 47.64
CA SER A 498 4.49 17.74 48.12
C SER A 498 5.77 17.04 48.56
N VAL A 499 6.92 17.68 48.32
CA VAL A 499 8.23 17.16 48.71
C VAL A 499 8.94 18.13 49.65
N LYS A 500 9.76 17.59 50.55
CA LYS A 500 10.57 18.40 51.45
C LYS A 500 11.69 19.07 50.65
N THR A 501 11.76 20.39 50.73
CA THR A 501 12.77 21.20 50.04
C THR A 501 13.87 21.68 50.99
N GLY A 502 15.06 21.92 50.45
CA GLY A 502 16.16 22.56 51.18
C GLY A 502 15.98 24.07 51.29
N ILE A 503 16.85 24.74 52.05
CA ILE A 503 16.78 26.18 52.35
C ILE A 503 16.75 27.06 51.08
N VAL A 504 17.43 26.64 50.02
CA VAL A 504 17.50 27.37 48.74
C VAL A 504 16.12 27.48 48.08
N ASN A 505 15.26 26.46 48.21
CA ASN A 505 13.95 26.40 47.56
C ASN A 505 12.81 26.59 48.58
N LYS A 506 13.08 27.32 49.69
CA LYS A 506 12.14 27.49 50.81
C LYS A 506 10.90 28.29 50.42
N PHE A 507 10.99 29.14 49.40
CA PHE A 507 9.89 29.95 48.89
C PHE A 507 9.26 29.37 47.62
N ASP A 508 9.73 28.22 47.13
CA ASP A 508 9.20 27.56 45.93
C ASP A 508 8.10 26.55 46.28
N ASN A 509 7.18 26.33 45.34
CA ASN A 509 6.11 25.35 45.49
C ASN A 509 6.45 24.00 44.81
N CYS A 510 7.30 23.21 45.45
CA CYS A 510 7.78 21.94 44.88
C CYS A 510 6.85 20.74 45.16
N HIS A 511 6.44 20.05 44.09
CA HIS A 511 5.61 18.86 44.17
C HIS A 511 5.96 17.84 43.08
N ILE A 512 5.67 16.57 43.33
CA ILE A 512 5.70 15.50 42.34
C ILE A 512 4.31 15.37 41.73
N ARG A 513 4.21 15.63 40.44
CA ARG A 513 3.03 15.36 39.63
C ARG A 513 3.14 13.96 39.01
N LYS A 514 2.04 13.22 38.99
CA LYS A 514 1.97 11.89 38.37
C LYS A 514 1.21 12.00 37.05
N ASP A 515 1.94 12.07 35.95
CA ASP A 515 1.36 12.05 34.61
C ASP A 515 1.41 10.63 34.02
N PRO A 516 0.44 10.27 33.17
CA PRO A 516 0.44 8.97 32.50
C PRO A 516 1.59 8.88 31.50
N LEU A 517 2.16 7.69 31.34
CA LEU A 517 3.35 7.45 30.50
C LEU A 517 3.12 7.73 29.01
N GLY A 518 2.03 7.23 28.43
CA GLY A 518 1.81 7.27 26.97
C GLY A 518 1.20 6.00 26.40
N MET A 519 1.26 5.89 25.07
CA MET A 519 0.94 4.72 24.26
C MET A 519 2.06 4.42 23.28
#